data_AF-A0A2S2PDJ5-F1
#
_entry.id   AF-A0A2S2PDJ5-F1
#
_cell.length_a   1.000
_cell.length_b   1.000
_cell.length_c   1.000
_cell.angle_alpha   90.00
_cell.angle_beta   90.00
_cell.angle_gamma   90.00
#
_symmetry.space_group_name_H-M   'P 1'
#
loop_
_entity.id
_entity.type
_entity.pdbx_description
1 polymer ?
#
loop_
_entity_poly.entity_id
_entity_poly.type
_entity_poly.pdbx_seq_one_letter_code
_entity_poly.pdbx_strand_id
1 'polypeptide(L)'
;LYTDDLNVSFVEEVIQFKKITESFDNNDLCMNELLKKISNSLLKATFLNVLISLRIFACIPCTHASGERSFSKLRRVKNYLRSTLFQDKTSSLSLLSIENEMLRSIDWSSIIKEFVDKKIGK
;
A
#
# COMPACT_ATOMS: atom_id res chain seq x y z
N LEU A 1 13.87 13.42 -6.80
CA LEU A 1 13.21 13.74 -8.08
C LEU A 1 14.32 14.03 -9.06
N TYR A 2 14.55 13.08 -9.96
CA TYR A 2 15.50 13.24 -11.06
C TYR A 2 14.91 14.21 -12.08
N THR A 3 15.76 14.87 -12.86
CA THR A 3 15.35 15.86 -13.87
C THR A 3 14.47 15.24 -14.96
N ASP A 4 14.56 13.94 -15.16
CA ASP A 4 13.80 13.18 -16.17
C ASP A 4 12.45 12.66 -15.64
N ASP A 5 12.19 12.76 -14.33
CA ASP A 5 10.95 12.27 -13.72
C ASP A 5 9.75 13.18 -14.06
N LEU A 6 10.00 14.43 -14.47
CA LEU A 6 8.98 15.42 -14.78
C LEU A 6 8.91 15.66 -16.28
N ASN A 7 7.69 15.59 -16.83
CA ASN A 7 7.45 15.95 -18.22
C ASN A 7 7.79 17.45 -18.43
N VAL A 8 8.46 17.78 -19.53
CA VAL A 8 8.81 19.17 -19.89
C VAL A 8 7.58 20.07 -19.94
N SER A 9 6.42 19.53 -20.34
CA SER A 9 5.16 20.27 -20.38
C SER A 9 4.51 20.50 -19.01
N PHE A 10 5.03 19.88 -17.94
CA PHE A 10 4.41 19.93 -16.61
C PHE A 10 4.34 21.36 -16.06
N VAL A 11 5.39 22.17 -16.27
CA VAL A 11 5.43 23.55 -15.76
C VAL A 11 4.35 24.40 -16.43
N GLU A 12 4.16 24.26 -17.74
CA GLU A 12 3.14 24.98 -18.49
C GLU A 12 1.74 24.54 -18.09
N GLU A 13 1.55 23.23 -17.92
CA GLU A 13 0.30 22.62 -17.45
C GLU A 13 -0.08 23.16 -16.05
N VAL A 14 0.88 23.28 -15.13
CA VAL A 14 0.68 23.87 -13.79
C VAL A 14 0.31 25.36 -13.87
N ILE A 15 0.96 26.13 -14.76
CA ILE A 15 0.65 27.56 -14.93
C ILE A 15 -0.78 27.75 -15.45
N GLN A 16 -1.18 26.95 -16.44
CA GLN A 16 -2.54 26.98 -16.99
C GLN A 16 -3.57 26.54 -15.94
N PHE A 17 -3.26 25.48 -15.21
CA PHE A 17 -4.09 24.99 -14.12
C PHE A 17 -4.28 26.05 -13.03
N LYS A 18 -3.23 26.78 -12.65
CA LYS A 18 -3.31 27.87 -11.67
C LYS A 18 -4.32 28.95 -12.07
N LYS A 19 -4.28 29.37 -13.34
CA LYS A 19 -5.22 30.37 -13.88
C LYS A 19 -6.67 29.87 -13.86
N ILE A 20 -6.88 28.59 -14.12
CA ILE A 20 -8.22 27.98 -14.02
C ILE A 20 -8.65 27.88 -12.56
N THR A 21 -7.72 27.57 -11.63
CA THR A 21 -8.07 27.50 -10.21
C THR A 21 -8.46 28.83 -9.59
N GLU A 22 -7.96 29.95 -10.12
CA GLU A 22 -8.38 31.31 -9.73
C GLU A 22 -9.84 31.61 -10.13
N SER A 23 -10.43 30.82 -11.04
CA SER A 23 -11.84 30.91 -11.39
C SER A 23 -12.77 30.01 -10.55
N PHE A 24 -12.22 29.19 -9.66
CA PHE A 24 -13.02 28.38 -8.72
C PHE A 24 -13.34 29.20 -7.46
N ASP A 25 -14.52 28.96 -6.87
CA ASP A 25 -14.91 29.58 -5.61
C ASP A 25 -14.03 29.07 -4.45
N ASN A 26 -13.74 29.93 -3.47
CA ASN A 26 -12.86 29.62 -2.32
C ASN A 26 -13.26 28.36 -1.52
N ASN A 27 -14.52 27.94 -1.60
CA ASN A 27 -15.02 26.73 -0.96
C ASN A 27 -14.56 25.43 -1.65
N ASP A 28 -14.07 25.49 -2.90
CA ASP A 28 -13.66 24.33 -3.69
C ASP A 28 -12.19 23.93 -3.51
N LEU A 29 -11.44 24.64 -2.66
CA LEU A 29 -9.99 24.46 -2.49
C LEU A 29 -9.64 23.23 -1.61
N CYS A 30 -10.61 22.44 -1.18
CA CYS A 30 -10.32 21.18 -0.53
C CYS A 30 -9.76 20.19 -1.54
N MET A 31 -8.58 19.61 -1.26
CA MET A 31 -7.88 18.67 -2.16
C MET A 31 -8.78 17.56 -2.74
N ASN A 32 -9.75 17.06 -1.96
CA ASN A 32 -10.69 16.04 -2.40
C ASN A 32 -11.74 16.57 -3.40
N GLU A 33 -12.21 17.80 -3.22
CA GLU A 33 -13.17 18.44 -4.12
C GLU A 33 -12.50 18.87 -5.42
N LEU A 34 -11.27 19.37 -5.30
CA LEU A 34 -10.37 19.69 -6.42
C LEU A 34 -10.09 18.44 -7.28
N LEU A 35 -9.75 17.31 -6.65
CA LEU A 35 -9.59 16.02 -7.34
C LEU A 35 -10.88 15.55 -8.02
N LYS A 36 -12.05 15.71 -7.38
CA LYS A 36 -13.35 15.35 -7.97
C LYS A 36 -13.67 16.20 -9.21
N LYS A 37 -13.44 17.51 -9.17
CA LYS A 37 -13.70 18.41 -10.30
C LYS A 37 -12.80 18.12 -11.50
N ILE A 38 -11.51 17.88 -11.28
CA ILE A 38 -10.58 17.52 -12.36
C ILE A 38 -10.91 16.12 -12.92
N SER A 39 -11.33 15.18 -12.06
CA SER A 39 -11.65 13.83 -12.48
C SER A 39 -12.98 13.72 -13.25
N ASN A 40 -13.94 14.62 -13.01
CA ASN A 40 -15.28 14.59 -13.62
C ASN A 40 -15.42 15.47 -14.87
N SER A 41 -14.39 16.23 -15.25
CA SER A 41 -14.44 17.16 -16.37
C SER A 41 -13.49 16.75 -17.50
N LEU A 42 -13.64 17.40 -18.65
CA LEU A 42 -12.75 17.25 -19.81
C LEU A 42 -11.27 17.58 -19.48
N LEU A 43 -11.03 18.25 -18.33
CA LEU A 43 -9.73 18.65 -17.81
C LEU A 43 -8.81 17.45 -17.48
N LYS A 44 -9.35 16.25 -17.32
CA LYS A 44 -8.55 15.04 -17.08
C LYS A 44 -7.56 14.74 -18.21
N ALA A 45 -7.95 15.00 -19.46
CA ALA A 45 -7.09 14.77 -20.62
C ALA A 45 -6.06 15.90 -20.80
N THR A 46 -6.42 17.13 -20.42
CA THR A 46 -5.56 18.31 -20.55
C THR A 46 -4.53 18.42 -19.42
N PHE A 47 -4.90 17.99 -18.20
CA PHE A 47 -4.12 18.18 -16.97
C PHE A 47 -3.73 16.84 -16.31
N LEU A 48 -3.19 15.91 -17.09
CA LEU A 48 -2.85 14.57 -16.62
C LEU A 48 -1.71 14.56 -15.59
N ASN A 49 -0.66 15.35 -15.81
CA ASN A 49 0.50 15.38 -14.93
C ASN A 49 0.17 16.10 -13.60
N VAL A 50 -0.67 17.13 -13.65
CA VAL A 50 -1.21 17.80 -12.46
C VAL A 50 -2.10 16.86 -11.65
N LEU A 51 -2.95 16.07 -12.32
CA LEU A 51 -3.77 15.06 -11.64
C LEU A 51 -2.91 13.99 -10.96
N ILE A 52 -1.88 13.49 -11.62
CA ILE A 52 -0.93 12.52 -11.03
C ILE A 52 -0.24 13.12 -9.81
N SER A 53 0.22 14.37 -9.92
CA SER A 53 0.87 15.09 -8.82
C SER A 53 -0.06 15.29 -7.62
N LEU A 54 -1.32 15.67 -7.85
CA LEU A 54 -2.35 15.80 -6.81
C LEU A 54 -2.67 14.47 -6.13
N ARG A 55 -2.69 13.37 -6.90
CA ARG A 55 -2.89 12.01 -6.35
C ARG A 55 -1.71 11.56 -5.51
N ILE A 56 -0.49 11.77 -6.00
CA ILE A 56 0.73 11.49 -5.25
C ILE A 56 0.72 12.32 -3.97
N PHE A 57 0.40 13.61 -4.04
CA PHE A 57 0.28 14.48 -2.87
C PHE A 57 -0.79 14.00 -1.87
N ALA A 58 -1.95 13.53 -2.34
CA ALA A 58 -2.98 12.95 -1.47
C ALA A 58 -2.57 11.61 -0.83
N CYS A 59 -1.67 10.87 -1.47
CA CYS A 59 -1.09 9.62 -0.96
C CYS A 59 0.14 9.86 -0.07
N ILE A 60 0.87 10.97 -0.27
CA ILE A 60 1.85 11.53 0.66
C ILE A 60 1.04 12.03 1.88
N PRO A 61 1.50 11.80 3.11
CA PRO A 61 0.65 11.13 4.08
C PRO A 61 -0.22 12.08 4.91
N CYS A 62 -1.50 12.16 4.56
CA CYS A 62 -2.58 12.36 5.55
C CYS A 62 -2.83 11.07 6.40
N THR A 63 -2.04 10.01 6.20
CA THR A 63 -2.21 8.68 6.80
C THR A 63 -1.04 8.21 7.68
N HIS A 64 -0.09 9.08 8.02
CA HIS A 64 1.06 8.66 8.85
C HIS A 64 0.61 8.07 10.19
N ALA A 65 -0.37 8.66 10.88
CA ALA A 65 -0.80 8.12 12.16
C ALA A 65 -1.44 6.71 12.08
N SER A 66 -2.23 6.42 11.04
CA SER A 66 -2.92 5.13 10.89
C SER A 66 -1.99 4.05 10.34
N GLY A 67 -1.15 4.40 9.35
CA GLY A 67 -0.09 3.54 8.83
C GLY A 67 0.94 3.21 9.89
N GLU A 68 1.50 4.22 10.57
CA GLU A 68 2.47 4.02 11.67
C GLU A 68 1.86 3.24 12.84
N ARG A 69 0.59 3.47 13.21
CA ARG A 69 -0.08 2.63 14.21
C ARG A 69 -0.16 1.18 13.75
N SER A 70 -0.59 0.94 12.51
CA SER A 70 -0.75 -0.40 11.95
C SER A 70 0.60 -1.12 11.87
N PHE A 71 1.63 -0.46 11.35
CA PHE A 71 3.00 -1.00 11.30
C PHE A 71 3.63 -1.17 12.68
N SER A 72 3.35 -0.28 13.65
CA SER A 72 3.81 -0.41 15.04
C SER A 72 3.17 -1.62 15.72
N LYS A 73 1.87 -1.85 15.51
CA LYS A 73 1.16 -3.05 15.99
C LYS A 73 1.71 -4.31 15.32
N LEU A 74 1.89 -4.31 14.00
CA LEU A 74 2.47 -5.44 13.27
C LEU A 74 3.90 -5.74 13.72
N ARG A 75 4.73 -4.71 13.95
CA ARG A 75 6.09 -4.86 14.48
C ARG A 75 6.08 -5.50 15.86
N ARG A 76 5.14 -5.13 16.75
CA ARG A 76 4.98 -5.76 18.07
C ARG A 76 4.55 -7.22 17.95
N VAL A 77 3.59 -7.55 17.10
CA VAL A 77 3.15 -8.94 16.85
C VAL A 77 4.30 -9.78 16.29
N LYS A 78 5.01 -9.28 15.28
CA LYS A 78 6.18 -9.95 14.69
C LYS A 78 7.30 -10.17 15.72
N ASN A 79 7.58 -9.17 16.56
CA ASN A 79 8.59 -9.29 17.62
C ASN A 79 8.17 -10.31 18.69
N TYR A 80 6.90 -10.30 19.11
CA TYR A 80 6.37 -11.26 20.08
C TYR A 80 6.42 -12.71 19.57
N LEU A 81 6.06 -12.93 18.30
CA LEU A 81 6.17 -14.24 17.66
C LEU A 81 7.63 -14.69 17.55
N ARG A 82 8.54 -13.79 17.18
CA ARG A 82 9.97 -14.09 17.05
C ARG A 82 10.71 -14.25 18.39
N SER A 83 10.23 -13.65 19.47
CA SER A 83 10.76 -13.90 20.82
C SER A 83 10.27 -15.24 21.39
N THR A 84 9.10 -15.71 20.95
CA THR A 84 8.49 -16.96 21.44
C THR A 84 8.87 -18.17 20.57
N LEU A 85 9.20 -17.96 19.29
CA LEU A 85 9.59 -18.99 18.32
C LEU A 85 11.00 -18.73 17.80
N PHE A 86 11.83 -19.78 17.77
CA PHE A 86 13.16 -19.72 17.17
C PHE A 86 13.08 -19.28 15.69
N GLN A 87 14.08 -18.53 15.21
CA GLN A 87 14.02 -17.84 13.91
C GLN A 87 13.66 -18.77 12.74
N ASP A 88 14.17 -20.01 12.74
CA ASP A 88 13.87 -21.01 11.70
C ASP A 88 12.39 -21.44 11.68
N LYS A 89 11.74 -21.50 12.86
CA LYS A 89 10.31 -21.81 12.98
C LYS A 89 9.46 -20.65 12.46
N THR A 90 9.87 -19.41 12.68
CA THR A 90 9.16 -18.24 12.16
C THR A 90 9.24 -18.17 10.64
N SER A 91 10.42 -18.42 10.06
CA SER A 91 10.59 -18.47 8.60
C SER A 91 9.74 -19.58 7.97
N SER A 92 9.74 -20.77 8.58
CA SER A 92 8.91 -21.90 8.13
C SER A 92 7.41 -21.55 8.17
N LEU A 93 6.93 -20.96 9.27
CA LEU A 93 5.52 -20.58 9.39
C LEU A 93 5.11 -19.47 8.41
N SER A 94 6.03 -18.55 8.11
CA SER A 94 5.80 -17.50 7.12
C SER A 94 5.61 -18.10 5.73
N LEU A 95 6.41 -19.10 5.36
CA LEU A 95 6.30 -19.83 4.10
C LEU A 95 4.95 -20.57 4.03
N LEU A 96 4.55 -21.28 5.09
CA LEU A 96 3.24 -21.95 5.15
C LEU A 96 2.07 -20.96 5.05
N SER A 97 2.22 -19.75 5.59
CA SER A 97 1.18 -18.71 5.49
C SER A 97 1.06 -18.12 4.09
N ILE A 98 2.16 -18.05 3.32
CA ILE A 98 2.15 -17.61 1.92
C ILE A 98 1.51 -18.70 1.05
N GLU A 99 1.92 -19.96 1.25
CA GLU A 99 1.43 -21.13 0.51
C GLU A 99 0.13 -21.73 1.09
N ASN A 100 -0.64 -20.93 1.84
CA ASN A 100 -1.81 -21.40 2.58
C ASN A 100 -2.87 -22.06 1.67
N GLU A 101 -3.00 -21.59 0.43
CA GLU A 101 -3.92 -22.17 -0.54
C GLU A 101 -3.51 -23.60 -0.94
N MET A 102 -2.22 -23.83 -1.21
CA MET A 102 -1.67 -25.16 -1.45
C MET A 102 -1.85 -26.05 -0.21
N LEU A 103 -1.58 -25.52 0.99
CA LEU A 103 -1.72 -26.24 2.25
C LEU A 103 -3.14 -26.78 2.51
N ARG A 104 -4.18 -26.11 1.99
CA ARG A 104 -5.57 -26.57 2.14
C ARG A 104 -5.89 -27.81 1.32
N SER A 105 -5.10 -28.09 0.28
CA SER A 105 -5.28 -29.27 -0.58
C SER A 105 -4.53 -30.51 -0.09
N ILE A 106 -3.67 -30.35 0.92
CA ILE A 106 -2.84 -31.41 1.48
C ILE A 106 -3.64 -32.24 2.51
N ASP A 107 -3.51 -33.57 2.48
CA ASP A 107 -4.04 -34.45 3.52
C ASP A 107 -3.18 -34.41 4.79
N TRP A 108 -3.60 -33.57 5.74
CA TRP A 108 -2.97 -33.44 7.05
C TRP A 108 -3.03 -34.70 7.89
N SER A 109 -4.00 -35.59 7.64
CA SER A 109 -4.20 -36.80 8.45
C SER A 109 -3.03 -37.77 8.29
N SER A 110 -2.58 -37.96 7.05
CA SER A 110 -1.40 -38.76 6.70
C SER A 110 -0.12 -38.18 7.33
N ILE A 111 0.08 -36.87 7.23
CA ILE A 111 1.27 -36.17 7.77
C ILE A 111 1.32 -36.28 9.30
N ILE A 112 0.19 -36.09 9.97
CA ILE A 112 0.11 -36.21 11.44
C ILE A 112 0.43 -37.64 11.87
N LYS A 113 -0.09 -38.64 11.15
CA LYS A 113 0.20 -40.05 11.43
C LYS A 113 1.69 -40.36 11.29
N GLU A 114 2.31 -39.93 10.18
CA GLU A 114 3.76 -40.11 9.96
C GLU A 114 4.60 -39.42 11.05
N PHE A 115 4.19 -38.22 11.48
CA PHE A 115 4.87 -37.50 12.57
C PHE A 115 4.77 -38.26 13.90
N VAL A 116 3.60 -38.80 14.22
CA VAL A 116 3.38 -39.61 15.44
C VAL A 116 4.22 -40.89 15.37
N ASP A 117 4.20 -41.60 14.25
CA ASP A 117 4.97 -42.83 14.06
C ASP A 117 6.49 -42.58 14.20
N LYS A 118 7.00 -41.48 13.62
CA LYS A 118 8.41 -41.07 13.78
C LYS A 118 8.76 -40.60 15.19
N LYS A 119 7.79 -40.12 15.97
CA LYS A 119 7.99 -39.65 17.34
C LYS A 119 7.94 -40.79 18.36
N ILE A 120 7.14 -41.82 18.10
CA ILE A 120 7.03 -43.03 18.93
C ILE A 120 8.17 -44.02 18.62
N GLY A 121 8.70 -44.01 17.39
CA GLY A 121 9.88 -44.79 16.99
C GLY A 121 11.23 -44.25 17.49
N LYS A 122 11.24 -43.28 18.41
CA LYS A 122 12.40 -42.79 19.17
C LYS A 122 12.17 -43.01 20.65
#